data_AF-A0A9W8QBB1-F1
#
_entry.id   AF-A0A9W8QBB1-F1
#
_cell.length_a   1.000
_cell.length_b   1.000
_cell.length_c   1.000
_cell.angle_alpha   90.00
_cell.angle_beta   90.00
_cell.angle_gamma   90.00
#
_symmetry.space_group_name_H-M   'P 1'
#
loop_
_entity.id
_entity.type
_entity.pdbx_description
1 polymer ?
#
loop_
_entity_poly.entity_id
_entity_poly.type
_entity_poly.pdbx_seq_one_letter_code
_entity_poly.pdbx_strand_id
1 'polypeptide(L)'
;MQESAQMAAWIAATSRAQPNFRPKDNESVQLGTQRRALISQNRREIWVTIASYDNDYVDYISGNDPSASKNPFMTMKRYGPFPIEDGDHVKALCHMLLALSVQGAVLDKVEKNE
;
A
#
# COMPACT_ATOMS: atom_id res chain seq x y z
N MET A 1 -14.23 -5.38 -5.57
CA MET A 1 -14.61 -5.53 -4.14
C MET A 1 -13.66 -6.48 -3.44
N GLN A 2 -13.27 -7.59 -4.09
CA GLN A 2 -12.33 -8.56 -3.50
C GLN A 2 -10.95 -7.96 -3.22
N GLU A 3 -10.44 -7.08 -4.08
CA GLU A 3 -9.12 -6.44 -3.94
C GLU A 3 -9.05 -5.52 -2.72
N SER A 4 -10.12 -4.75 -2.48
CA SER A 4 -10.23 -3.89 -1.30
C SER A 4 -10.32 -4.71 -0.02
N ALA A 5 -11.07 -5.81 -0.03
CA ALA A 5 -11.16 -6.73 1.11
C ALA A 5 -9.81 -7.40 1.41
N GLN A 6 -9.10 -7.86 0.38
CA GLN A 6 -7.75 -8.43 0.52
C GLN A 6 -6.77 -7.40 1.10
N MET A 7 -6.80 -6.17 0.61
CA MET A 7 -5.94 -5.11 1.12
C MET A 7 -6.23 -4.80 2.59
N ALA A 8 -7.50 -4.63 2.97
CA ALA A 8 -7.90 -4.38 4.35
C ALA A 8 -7.47 -5.52 5.28
N ALA A 9 -7.72 -6.77 4.86
CA ALA A 9 -7.32 -7.96 5.61
C ALA A 9 -5.79 -8.05 5.77
N TRP A 10 -5.03 -7.73 4.73
CA TRP A 10 -3.57 -7.74 4.78
C TRP A 10 -3.03 -6.66 5.72
N ILE A 11 -3.58 -5.45 5.68
CA ILE A 11 -3.20 -4.37 6.60
C ILE A 11 -3.48 -4.78 8.04
N ALA A 12 -4.69 -5.27 8.34
CA ALA A 12 -5.07 -5.72 9.68
C ALA A 12 -4.16 -6.85 10.21
N ALA A 13 -3.86 -7.85 9.37
CA ALA A 13 -2.96 -8.93 9.73
C ALA A 13 -1.53 -8.44 10.01
N THR A 14 -1.05 -7.48 9.23
CA THR A 14 0.30 -6.92 9.41
C THR A 14 0.40 -6.12 10.69
N SER A 15 -0.58 -5.25 10.97
CA SER A 15 -0.62 -4.46 12.21
C SER A 15 -0.66 -5.34 13.45
N ARG A 16 -1.33 -6.49 13.39
CA ARG A 16 -1.34 -7.48 14.46
C ARG A 16 0.02 -8.17 14.65
N ALA A 17 0.70 -8.51 13.55
CA ALA A 17 1.99 -9.19 13.59
C ALA A 17 3.15 -8.26 13.99
N GLN A 18 3.05 -6.97 13.66
CA GLN A 18 4.08 -5.96 13.91
C GLN A 18 3.44 -4.71 14.54
N PRO A 19 3.13 -4.72 15.85
CA PRO A 19 2.45 -3.62 16.52
C PRO A 19 3.28 -2.32 16.55
N ASN A 20 4.61 -2.44 16.45
CA ASN A 20 5.54 -1.32 16.39
C ASN A 20 5.76 -0.80 14.96
N PHE A 21 5.18 -1.43 13.94
CA PHE A 21 5.23 -0.96 12.55
C PHE A 21 4.21 0.16 12.36
N ARG A 22 4.49 1.29 13.02
CA ARG A 22 3.77 2.55 12.86
C ARG A 22 4.73 3.54 12.20
N PRO A 23 4.26 4.38 11.27
CA PRO A 23 5.06 5.49 10.77
C PRO A 23 5.48 6.32 11.96
N LYS A 24 6.77 6.60 12.11
CA LYS A 24 7.26 7.57 13.08
C LYS A 24 6.69 8.93 12.69
N ASP A 25 6.07 9.61 13.65
CA ASP A 25 5.47 10.94 13.46
C ASP A 25 6.52 12.00 13.09
N ASN A 26 7.80 11.68 13.31
CA ASN A 26 8.94 12.56 13.18
C ASN A 26 9.89 12.01 12.10
N GLU A 27 9.78 12.54 10.88
CA GLU A 27 10.89 12.90 9.97
C GLU A 27 10.38 13.07 8.54
N SER A 28 10.09 14.32 8.16
CA SER A 28 10.27 14.95 6.83
C SER A 28 9.84 14.22 5.53
N VAL A 29 9.12 13.10 5.58
CA VAL A 29 8.38 12.55 4.45
C VAL A 29 6.93 12.91 4.69
N GLN A 30 6.44 13.87 3.92
CA GLN A 30 5.13 14.48 4.11
C GLN A 30 4.02 13.43 4.28
N LEU A 31 3.41 13.48 5.47
CA LEU A 31 2.28 12.73 6.02
C LEU A 31 2.62 11.29 6.43
N GLY A 32 2.28 10.91 7.68
CA GLY A 32 2.32 9.55 8.24
C GLY A 32 1.39 8.55 7.52
N THR A 33 1.47 8.51 6.20
CA THR A 33 0.66 7.75 5.27
C THR A 33 1.50 6.59 4.75
N GLN A 34 1.15 5.38 5.17
CA GLN A 34 1.66 4.14 4.63
C GLN A 34 1.08 3.87 3.25
N ARG A 35 1.83 3.14 2.42
CA ARG A 35 1.35 2.69 1.11
C ARG A 35 1.59 1.21 0.91
N ARG A 36 0.62 0.52 0.30
CA ARG A 36 0.75 -0.87 -0.16
C ARG A 36 0.35 -0.98 -1.62
N ALA A 37 1.14 -1.72 -2.38
CA ALA A 37 0.81 -2.08 -3.75
C ALA A 37 0.17 -3.47 -3.81
N LEU A 38 -0.92 -3.59 -4.55
CA LEU A 38 -1.54 -4.86 -4.92
C LEU A 38 -1.54 -4.96 -6.44
N ILE A 39 -0.94 -6.03 -6.94
CA ILE A 39 -0.94 -6.37 -8.36
C ILE A 39 -2.02 -7.42 -8.57
N SER A 40 -2.98 -7.13 -9.44
CA SER A 40 -4.04 -8.08 -9.79
C SER A 40 -4.10 -8.30 -11.29
N GLN A 41 -4.61 -9.47 -11.68
CA GLN A 41 -4.75 -9.85 -13.07
C GLN A 41 -6.19 -10.27 -13.34
N ASN A 42 -6.71 -9.85 -14.48
CA ASN A 42 -7.93 -10.40 -15.06
C ASN A 42 -7.66 -10.82 -16.50
N ARG A 43 -7.65 -12.13 -16.77
CA ARG A 43 -7.27 -12.71 -18.07
C ARG A 43 -5.93 -12.15 -18.58
N ARG A 44 -5.95 -11.32 -19.62
CA ARG A 44 -4.78 -10.74 -20.29
C ARG A 44 -4.50 -9.30 -19.87
N GLU A 45 -5.16 -8.82 -18.82
CA GLU A 45 -5.00 -7.47 -18.30
C GLU A 45 -4.42 -7.51 -16.88
N ILE A 46 -3.44 -6.66 -16.63
CA ILE A 46 -2.88 -6.44 -15.30
C ILE A 46 -3.34 -5.08 -14.78
N TRP A 47 -3.60 -5.02 -13.48
CA TRP A 47 -3.94 -3.81 -12.76
C TRP A 47 -2.99 -3.63 -11.57
N VAL A 48 -2.55 -2.40 -11.34
CA VAL A 48 -1.73 -2.03 -10.19
C VAL A 48 -2.56 -1.13 -9.30
N THR A 49 -2.79 -1.54 -8.05
CA THR A 49 -3.58 -0.75 -7.09
C THR A 49 -2.71 -0.33 -5.92
N ILE A 50 -2.63 0.98 -5.68
CA ILE A 50 -1.90 1.58 -4.57
C ILE A 50 -2.90 2.00 -3.51
N ALA A 51 -2.84 1.34 -2.36
CA ALA A 51 -3.55 1.73 -1.17
C ALA A 51 -2.71 2.71 -0.36
N SER A 52 -3.29 3.84 0.03
CA SER A 52 -2.72 4.84 0.94
C SER A 52 -3.58 4.91 2.19
N TYR A 53 -2.97 4.80 3.36
CA TYR A 53 -3.66 4.80 4.65
C TYR A 53 -2.73 5.31 5.75
N ASP A 54 -3.28 5.74 6.88
CA ASP A 54 -2.54 6.27 8.02
C ASP A 54 -2.77 5.43 9.28
N ASN A 55 -2.26 5.92 10.42
CA ASN A 55 -2.45 5.28 11.72
C ASN A 55 -3.92 5.25 12.15
N ASP A 56 -4.70 6.27 11.81
CA ASP A 56 -6.15 6.32 12.08
C ASP A 56 -6.87 5.13 11.42
N TYR A 57 -6.52 4.83 10.16
CA TYR A 57 -7.05 3.64 9.48
C TYR A 57 -6.58 2.33 10.14
N VAL A 58 -5.31 2.26 10.57
CA VAL A 58 -4.75 1.07 11.24
C VAL A 58 -5.47 0.82 12.57
N ASP A 59 -5.73 1.86 13.36
CA ASP A 59 -6.45 1.76 14.63
C ASP A 59 -7.89 1.31 14.41
N TYR A 60 -8.58 1.92 13.43
CA TYR A 60 -9.93 1.52 13.04
C TYR A 60 -10.02 0.04 12.63
N ILE A 61 -9.17 -0.41 11.72
CA ILE A 61 -9.24 -1.79 11.20
C ILE A 61 -8.76 -2.83 12.23
N SER A 62 -8.02 -2.40 13.25
CA SER A 62 -7.57 -3.25 14.36
C SER A 62 -8.58 -3.31 15.52
N GLY A 63 -9.64 -2.50 15.49
CA GLY A 63 -10.65 -2.43 16.55
C GLY A 63 -10.22 -1.61 17.78
N ASN A 64 -9.23 -0.73 17.64
CA ASN A 64 -8.88 0.26 18.67
C ASN A 64 -9.92 1.39 18.70
N ASP A 65 -9.98 2.15 19.81
CA ASP A 65 -11.04 3.14 20.07
C ASP A 65 -11.30 4.09 18.87
N PRO A 66 -12.46 3.96 18.18
CA PRO A 66 -12.77 4.72 16.98
C PRO A 66 -12.93 6.22 17.23
N SER A 67 -13.19 6.62 18.48
CA SER A 67 -13.50 8.01 18.86
C SER A 67 -12.32 8.97 18.72
N ALA A 68 -11.10 8.44 18.60
CA ALA A 68 -9.87 9.23 18.43
C ALA A 68 -9.56 9.56 16.95
N SER A 69 -10.10 8.82 15.99
CA SER A 69 -9.73 8.94 14.57
C SER A 69 -10.49 10.06 13.86
N LYS A 70 -9.78 10.97 13.20
CA LYS A 70 -10.42 12.10 12.48
C LYS A 70 -10.75 11.74 11.03
N ASN A 71 -10.12 10.71 10.45
CA ASN A 71 -10.43 10.22 9.10
C ASN A 71 -9.94 8.77 8.85
N PRO A 72 -10.64 7.73 9.34
CA PRO A 72 -10.14 6.36 9.34
C PRO A 72 -10.40 5.61 8.01
N PHE A 73 -10.10 6.22 6.86
CA PHE A 73 -10.36 5.59 5.56
C PHE A 73 -9.11 5.47 4.69
N MET A 74 -8.85 4.24 4.25
CA MET A 74 -7.88 3.95 3.21
C MET A 74 -8.37 4.43 1.84
N THR A 75 -7.49 5.08 1.08
CA THR A 75 -7.73 5.44 -0.32
C THR A 75 -7.00 4.47 -1.25
N MET A 76 -7.70 3.89 -2.24
CA MET A 76 -7.10 3.01 -3.24
C MET A 76 -7.11 3.68 -4.62
N LYS A 77 -5.92 3.85 -5.21
CA LYS A 77 -5.75 4.34 -6.58
C LYS A 77 -5.35 3.19 -7.50
N ARG A 78 -6.11 2.98 -8.56
CA ARG A 78 -5.92 1.87 -9.50
C ARG A 78 -5.37 2.38 -10.83
N TYR A 79 -4.37 1.69 -11.36
CA TYR A 79 -3.69 1.95 -12.63
C TYR A 79 -3.83 0.75 -13.56
N GLY A 80 -4.00 1.02 -14.85
CA GLY A 80 -4.27 0.03 -15.89
C GLY A 80 -5.60 0.32 -16.62
N PRO A 81 -6.09 -0.65 -17.41
CA PRO A 81 -5.52 -1.99 -17.60
C PRO A 81 -4.19 -1.93 -18.37
N PHE A 82 -3.29 -2.86 -18.08
CA PHE A 82 -2.09 -3.13 -18.87
C PHE A 82 -2.31 -4.45 -19.63
N PRO A 83 -2.70 -4.41 -20.92
CA PRO A 83 -2.79 -5.60 -21.75
C PRO A 83 -1.40 -6.23 -21.92
N ILE A 84 -1.28 -7.53 -21.64
CA ILE A 84 0.00 -8.25 -21.75
C ILE A 84 0.40 -8.56 -23.20
N GLU A 85 -0.54 -8.37 -24.14
CA GLU A 85 -0.33 -8.59 -25.57
C GLU A 85 0.31 -7.37 -26.26
N ASP A 86 0.34 -6.23 -25.55
CA ASP A 86 0.91 -4.98 -26.04
C ASP A 86 2.27 -4.73 -25.36
N GLY A 87 3.34 -4.72 -26.15
CA GLY A 87 4.70 -4.56 -25.67
C GLY A 87 4.97 -3.22 -24.98
N ASP A 88 4.31 -2.13 -25.41
CA ASP A 88 4.47 -0.82 -24.80
C ASP A 88 3.76 -0.74 -23.44
N HIS A 89 2.58 -1.34 -23.33
CA HIS A 89 1.90 -1.47 -22.04
C HIS A 89 2.68 -2.36 -21.06
N VAL A 90 3.27 -3.47 -21.52
CA VAL A 90 4.14 -4.33 -20.69
C VAL A 90 5.38 -3.56 -20.24
N LYS A 91 5.99 -2.77 -21.12
CA LYS A 91 7.15 -1.92 -20.76
C LYS A 91 6.77 -0.89 -19.69
N ALA A 92 5.63 -0.21 -19.83
CA ALA A 92 5.14 0.74 -18.83
C ALA A 92 4.87 0.06 -17.48
N LEU A 93 4.26 -1.12 -17.49
CA LEU A 93 4.05 -1.94 -16.30
C LEU A 93 5.39 -2.30 -15.63
N CYS A 94 6.39 -2.76 -16.40
CA CYS A 94 7.72 -3.09 -15.87
C CYS A 94 8.39 -1.89 -15.20
N HIS A 95 8.30 -0.69 -15.78
CA HIS A 95 8.81 0.52 -15.15
C HIS A 95 8.11 0.83 -13.83
N MET A 96 6.79 0.65 -13.76
CA MET A 96 6.02 0.86 -12.53
C MET A 96 6.41 -0.15 -11.43
N LEU A 97 6.55 -1.43 -11.79
CA LEU A 97 6.98 -2.48 -10.86
C LEU A 97 8.41 -2.26 -10.36
N LEU A 98 9.30 -1.80 -11.25
CA LEU A 98 10.67 -1.44 -10.87
C LEU A 98 10.67 -0.27 -9.89
N ALA A 99 9.90 0.78 -10.15
CA ALA A 99 9.78 1.93 -9.24
C ALA A 99 9.26 1.52 -7.85
N LEU A 100 8.24 0.65 -7.80
CA LEU A 100 7.72 0.10 -6.54
C LEU A 100 8.77 -0.73 -5.80
N SER A 101 9.54 -1.55 -6.52
CA SER A 101 10.60 -2.38 -5.94
C SER A 101 11.74 -1.52 -5.37
N VAL A 102 12.16 -0.48 -6.10
CA VAL A 102 13.15 0.48 -5.62
C VAL A 102 12.64 1.22 -4.39
N GLN A 103 11.38 1.67 -4.39
CA GLN A 103 10.78 2.32 -3.24
C GLN A 103 10.77 1.40 -2.01
N GLY A 104 10.36 0.14 -2.16
CA GLY A 104 10.39 -0.85 -1.08
C GLY A 104 11.81 -1.09 -0.53
N ALA A 105 12.79 -1.29 -1.42
CA ALA A 105 14.18 -1.53 -1.03
C ALA A 105 14.83 -0.32 -0.33
N VAL A 106 14.43 0.90 -0.68
CA VAL A 106 14.88 2.11 0.01
C VAL A 106 14.30 2.18 1.42
N LEU A 107 13.01 1.87 1.59
CA LEU A 107 12.36 1.86 2.91
C LEU A 107 12.98 0.82 3.86
N ASP A 108 13.26 -0.39 3.37
CA ASP A 108 13.90 -1.45 4.19
C ASP A 108 15.30 -1.07 4.70
N LYS A 109 16.03 -0.21 3.97
CA LYS A 109 17.38 0.24 4.37
C LYS A 109 17.34 1.33 5.43
N VAL A 110 16.29 2.16 5.45
CA VAL A 110 16.11 3.19 6.47
C VAL A 110 15.85 2.55 7.84
N GLU A 111 15.05 1.47 7.89
CA GLU A 111 14.73 0.77 9.14
C GLU A 111 15.92 0.06 9.82
N LYS A 112 17.03 -0.19 9.12
CA LYS A 112 18.19 -0.94 9.66
C LYS A 112 19.33 -0.06 10.19
N ASN A 113 19.25 1.26 10.02
CA ASN A 113 20.32 2.20 10.38
C ASN A 113 20.01 3.05 11.63
N GLU A 114 18.91 2.74 12.35
CA GLU A 114 18.60 3.22 13.70
C GLU A 114 18.71 2.08 14.71
#